data_AF-A0A3N0AQK6-F1
#
_entry.id   AF-A0A3N0AQK6-F1
#
_cell.length_a   1.000
_cell.length_b   1.000
_cell.length_c   1.000
_cell.angle_alpha   90.00
_cell.angle_beta   90.00
_cell.angle_gamma   90.00
#
_symmetry.space_group_name_H-M   'P 1'
#
loop_
_entity.id
_entity.type
_entity.pdbx_description
1 polymer ?
#
loop_
_entity_poly.entity_id
_entity_poly.type
_entity_poly.pdbx_seq_one_letter_code
_entity_poly.pdbx_strand_id
1 'polypeptide(L)'
;MGRERSGVSADPSDRPSPQAGGLKAASSAEGVRGGLLPSTESAEGSPAVLAERSMTLRAALFLTGRIALMLAGIAVMGLGIDIVVKADLGNSPISATPNVLSIGFTMVSFGTFMLGWQCFLVLVQIALLRREFRLVDLWQIPISVFFGVCIDAFMALLGPAAPTSYVASWLWLAGGMAVLALGIVMTVVSGTVMNCGEAVVQAVVRKIDARFGTVKVGFDLACAALACLCAFLLVGHLAGVREGTFVCAAFTGVIVNVYMGFYGKLRDAARAQSKARGESAADPLVQRGSVSSQE
;
A
#
# COMPACT_ATOMS: atom_id res chain seq x y z
N MET A 1 -1.56 -43.27 -58.64
CA MET A 1 -1.38 -44.48 -57.79
C MET A 1 -2.12 -44.18 -56.48
N GLY A 2 -3.40 -44.52 -56.29
CA GLY A 2 -3.98 -45.86 -56.05
C GLY A 2 -3.58 -46.35 -54.65
N ARG A 3 -4.41 -46.70 -53.65
CA ARG A 3 -5.84 -47.10 -53.45
C ARG A 3 -6.17 -46.78 -51.96
N GLU A 4 -7.31 -46.21 -51.57
CA GLU A 4 -8.65 -46.80 -51.29
C GLU A 4 -8.74 -47.93 -50.23
N ARG A 5 -9.51 -47.67 -49.15
CA ARG A 5 -10.70 -48.41 -48.61
C ARG A 5 -10.98 -47.97 -47.15
N SER A 6 -12.18 -47.90 -46.57
CA SER A 6 -13.60 -47.77 -46.96
C SER A 6 -14.46 -48.05 -45.72
N GLY A 7 -15.61 -47.35 -45.56
CA GLY A 7 -16.76 -47.67 -44.67
C GLY A 7 -17.19 -46.45 -43.83
N VAL A 8 -18.19 -45.61 -44.16
CA VAL A 8 -19.63 -45.77 -44.54
C VAL A 8 -20.42 -46.43 -43.38
N SER A 9 -21.43 -45.81 -42.75
CA SER A 9 -22.69 -45.32 -43.35
C SER A 9 -23.34 -44.07 -42.72
N ALA A 10 -24.05 -43.33 -43.58
CA ALA A 10 -25.11 -42.34 -43.34
C ALA A 10 -26.39 -43.01 -42.75
N ASP A 11 -27.50 -42.36 -42.35
CA ASP A 11 -28.18 -41.14 -42.83
C ASP A 11 -29.29 -40.68 -41.82
N PRO A 12 -29.85 -39.45 -41.91
CA PRO A 12 -30.77 -38.81 -40.99
C PRO A 12 -32.21 -38.63 -41.51
N SER A 13 -33.18 -38.55 -40.60
CA SER A 13 -34.53 -37.98 -40.77
C SER A 13 -35.13 -37.91 -39.35
N ASP A 14 -35.60 -36.82 -38.76
CA ASP A 14 -36.51 -35.79 -39.26
C ASP A 14 -36.39 -34.48 -38.44
N ARG A 15 -36.60 -33.35 -39.10
CA ARG A 15 -36.92 -32.01 -38.55
C ARG A 15 -38.45 -31.79 -38.65
N PRO A 16 -39.01 -30.60 -38.32
CA PRO A 16 -39.04 -29.85 -37.06
C PRO A 16 -40.49 -29.49 -36.60
N SER A 17 -40.56 -28.75 -35.49
CA SER A 17 -41.64 -28.07 -34.72
C SER A 17 -42.84 -27.43 -35.48
N PRO A 18 -43.98 -27.10 -34.80
CA PRO A 18 -44.14 -25.79 -34.13
C PRO A 18 -45.07 -25.69 -32.88
N GLN A 19 -44.86 -24.57 -32.18
CA GLN A 19 -45.57 -23.86 -31.10
C GLN A 19 -47.10 -23.92 -30.90
N ALA A 20 -47.46 -23.69 -29.62
CA ALA A 20 -48.46 -22.74 -29.07
C ALA A 20 -49.86 -23.23 -28.58
N GLY A 21 -50.24 -22.67 -27.41
CA GLY A 21 -51.60 -22.61 -26.83
C GLY A 21 -51.94 -23.78 -25.90
N GLY A 22 -52.54 -23.66 -24.73
CA GLY A 22 -53.19 -22.56 -24.03
C GLY A 22 -54.20 -23.17 -23.03
N LEU A 23 -54.22 -22.64 -21.81
CA LEU A 23 -55.32 -22.56 -20.83
C LEU A 23 -56.13 -23.81 -20.35
N LYS A 24 -56.29 -23.81 -19.00
CA LYS A 24 -57.48 -24.12 -18.18
C LYS A 24 -57.75 -25.57 -17.68
N ALA A 25 -57.52 -25.69 -16.36
CA ALA A 25 -58.50 -25.95 -15.29
C ALA A 25 -59.11 -27.36 -15.07
N ALA A 26 -58.94 -27.78 -13.80
CA ALA A 26 -59.85 -28.50 -12.91
C ALA A 26 -59.98 -30.04 -13.00
N SER A 27 -59.52 -30.72 -11.94
CA SER A 27 -60.20 -31.81 -11.21
C SER A 27 -59.30 -32.19 -10.00
N SER A 28 -59.61 -31.78 -8.76
CA SER A 28 -60.41 -32.46 -7.72
C SER A 28 -59.85 -33.77 -7.15
N ALA A 29 -59.82 -33.79 -5.80
CA ALA A 29 -59.90 -34.89 -4.84
C ALA A 29 -58.60 -35.46 -4.20
N GLU A 30 -58.45 -35.09 -2.92
CA GLU A 30 -58.11 -35.90 -1.73
C GLU A 30 -56.85 -36.79 -1.68
N GLY A 31 -56.06 -36.57 -0.61
CA GLY A 31 -55.08 -37.55 -0.15
C GLY A 31 -54.10 -37.01 0.88
N VAL A 32 -54.54 -36.87 2.13
CA VAL A 32 -53.70 -36.58 3.30
C VAL A 32 -52.53 -37.56 3.40
N ARG A 33 -51.28 -37.07 3.43
CA ARG A 33 -50.18 -37.65 4.23
C ARG A 33 -48.99 -36.71 4.31
N GLY A 34 -48.49 -36.56 5.54
CA GLY A 34 -47.48 -35.57 5.93
C GLY A 34 -46.16 -35.66 5.18
N GLY A 35 -45.59 -34.49 4.94
CA GLY A 35 -44.24 -34.28 4.45
C GLY A 35 -43.78 -32.93 4.95
N LEU A 36 -43.02 -32.95 6.04
CA LEU A 36 -42.35 -31.84 6.69
C LEU A 36 -41.56 -31.02 5.64
N LEU A 37 -41.96 -29.77 5.41
CA LEU A 37 -41.08 -28.78 4.78
C LEU A 37 -39.89 -28.55 5.72
N PRO A 38 -38.63 -28.71 5.29
CA PRO A 38 -37.54 -28.14 6.05
C PRO A 38 -37.60 -26.63 5.83
N SER A 39 -37.89 -25.91 6.90
CA SER A 39 -37.75 -24.46 7.02
C SER A 39 -36.37 -24.05 6.52
N THR A 40 -36.30 -23.36 5.38
CA THR A 40 -35.09 -22.69 4.89
C THR A 40 -34.73 -21.44 5.70
N GLU A 41 -35.22 -21.34 6.93
CA GLU A 41 -35.21 -20.12 7.74
C GLU A 41 -34.60 -20.42 9.11
N SER A 42 -33.31 -20.77 9.14
CA SER A 42 -32.50 -20.78 10.39
C SER A 42 -30.99 -20.92 10.18
N ALA A 43 -30.48 -20.92 8.94
CA ALA A 43 -29.03 -20.98 8.70
C ALA A 43 -28.34 -19.60 8.88
N GLU A 44 -29.06 -18.48 8.76
CA GLU A 44 -28.49 -17.12 8.88
C GLU A 44 -28.21 -16.67 10.33
N GLY A 45 -28.81 -17.35 11.33
CA GLY A 45 -28.68 -17.02 12.75
C GLY A 45 -27.81 -17.97 13.56
N SER A 46 -27.11 -18.91 12.91
CA SER A 46 -26.28 -19.89 13.63
C SER A 46 -25.11 -19.19 14.35
N PRO A 47 -24.81 -19.53 15.62
CA PRO A 47 -23.71 -18.92 16.37
C PRO A 47 -22.36 -19.07 15.68
N ALA A 48 -22.18 -20.09 14.83
CA ALA A 48 -20.99 -20.25 13.99
C ALA A 48 -20.92 -19.18 12.88
N VAL A 49 -22.03 -18.86 12.21
CA VAL A 49 -22.11 -17.82 11.17
C VAL A 49 -21.96 -16.43 11.79
N LEU A 50 -22.52 -16.19 12.98
CA LEU A 50 -22.32 -14.94 13.72
C LEU A 50 -20.87 -14.79 14.22
N ALA A 51 -20.23 -15.87 14.67
CA ALA A 51 -18.81 -15.88 15.03
C ALA A 51 -17.91 -15.61 13.82
N GLU A 52 -18.17 -16.26 12.69
CA GLU A 52 -17.44 -16.06 11.43
C GLU A 52 -17.64 -14.63 10.89
N ARG A 53 -18.86 -14.11 10.97
CA ARG A 53 -19.21 -12.74 10.58
C ARG A 53 -18.58 -11.69 11.50
N SER A 54 -18.47 -11.96 12.80
CA SER A 54 -17.79 -11.09 13.76
C SER A 54 -16.26 -11.11 13.60
N MET A 55 -15.70 -12.27 13.24
CA MET A 55 -14.27 -12.45 12.97
C MET A 55 -13.87 -11.74 11.66
N THR A 56 -14.68 -11.88 10.61
CA THR A 56 -14.49 -11.15 9.34
C THR A 56 -14.68 -9.64 9.52
N LEU A 57 -15.63 -9.18 10.34
CA LEU A 57 -15.78 -7.75 10.68
C LEU A 57 -14.57 -7.19 11.43
N ARG A 58 -14.04 -7.94 12.42
CA ARG A 58 -12.83 -7.54 13.16
C ARG A 58 -11.60 -7.47 12.26
N ALA A 59 -11.44 -8.45 11.36
CA ALA A 59 -10.37 -8.46 10.38
C ALA A 59 -10.51 -7.29 9.39
N ALA A 60 -11.73 -7.01 8.91
CA ALA A 60 -12.01 -5.90 8.01
C ALA A 60 -11.75 -4.54 8.69
N LEU A 61 -12.23 -4.32 9.91
CA LEU A 61 -11.97 -3.10 10.68
C LEU A 61 -10.46 -2.90 10.94
N PHE A 62 -9.74 -3.99 11.26
CA PHE A 62 -8.29 -3.95 11.43
C PHE A 62 -7.58 -3.56 10.14
N LEU A 63 -7.96 -4.15 9.00
CA LEU A 63 -7.39 -3.83 7.70
C LEU A 63 -7.70 -2.39 7.28
N THR A 64 -8.96 -1.95 7.46
CA THR A 64 -9.39 -0.58 7.20
C THR A 64 -8.58 0.42 8.02
N GLY A 65 -8.34 0.14 9.31
CA GLY A 65 -7.50 0.97 10.16
C GLY A 65 -6.05 1.10 9.64
N ARG A 66 -5.48 0.00 9.12
CA ARG A 66 -4.13 0.00 8.52
C ARG A 66 -4.10 0.80 7.22
N ILE A 67 -5.10 0.67 6.36
CA ILE A 67 -5.21 1.46 5.12
C ILE A 67 -5.39 2.94 5.45
N ALA A 68 -6.24 3.28 6.41
CA ALA A 68 -6.44 4.66 6.85
C ALA A 68 -5.14 5.26 7.41
N LEU A 69 -4.39 4.50 8.22
CA LEU A 69 -3.08 4.93 8.74
C LEU A 69 -2.05 5.12 7.62
N MET A 70 -2.05 4.26 6.60
CA MET A 70 -1.21 4.40 5.41
C MET A 70 -1.55 5.69 4.65
N LEU A 71 -2.83 5.93 4.34
CA LEU A 71 -3.27 7.12 3.62
C LEU A 71 -2.97 8.40 4.41
N ALA A 72 -3.22 8.40 5.72
CA ALA A 72 -2.83 9.50 6.60
C ALA A 72 -1.32 9.72 6.58
N GLY A 73 -0.52 8.64 6.65
CA GLY A 73 0.93 8.69 6.55
C GLY A 73 1.41 9.32 5.25
N ILE A 74 0.78 8.98 4.11
CA ILE A 74 1.10 9.55 2.80
C ILE A 74 0.77 11.04 2.74
N ALA A 75 -0.37 11.47 3.30
CA ALA A 75 -0.70 12.88 3.38
C ALA A 75 0.33 13.65 4.23
N VAL A 76 0.74 13.09 5.38
CA VAL A 76 1.80 13.64 6.23
C VAL A 76 3.14 13.70 5.48
N MET A 77 3.49 12.68 4.67
CA MET A 77 4.67 12.73 3.81
C MET A 77 4.60 13.87 2.79
N GLY A 78 3.44 14.07 2.16
CA GLY A 78 3.23 15.16 1.19
C GLY A 78 3.43 16.53 1.82
N LEU A 79 2.89 16.75 3.02
CA LEU A 79 3.13 17.96 3.81
C LEU A 79 4.60 18.14 4.16
N GLY A 80 5.28 17.07 4.60
CA GLY A 80 6.70 17.10 4.90
C GLY A 80 7.56 17.49 3.70
N ILE A 81 7.26 16.93 2.52
CA ILE A 81 7.92 17.30 1.26
C ILE A 81 7.71 18.78 0.95
N ASP A 82 6.48 19.28 1.03
CA ASP A 82 6.17 20.68 0.75
C ASP A 82 6.96 21.64 1.66
N ILE A 83 7.01 21.36 2.97
CA ILE A 83 7.81 22.14 3.92
C ILE A 83 9.31 22.11 3.57
N VAL A 84 9.84 20.94 3.20
CA VAL A 84 11.24 20.78 2.78
C VAL A 84 11.53 21.57 1.50
N VAL A 85 10.66 21.52 0.49
CA VAL A 85 10.81 22.29 -0.75
C VAL A 85 10.85 23.78 -0.45
N LYS A 86 9.91 24.25 0.38
CA LYS A 86 9.79 25.66 0.79
C LYS A 86 10.97 26.14 1.63
N ALA A 87 11.71 25.24 2.28
CA ALA A 87 12.91 25.59 3.02
C ALA A 87 14.03 26.13 2.11
N ASP A 88 13.95 25.95 0.79
CA ASP A 88 14.90 26.44 -0.23
C ASP A 88 16.37 25.98 -0.05
N LEU A 89 16.68 25.18 0.97
CA LEU A 89 18.00 24.59 1.20
C LEU A 89 18.25 23.32 0.37
N GLY A 90 17.36 23.02 -0.57
CA GLY A 90 17.33 21.78 -1.35
C GLY A 90 16.13 20.91 -0.97
N ASN A 91 16.09 19.70 -1.51
CA ASN A 91 14.98 18.76 -1.33
C ASN A 91 15.43 17.45 -0.67
N SER A 92 14.48 16.62 -0.23
CA SER A 92 14.80 15.23 0.12
C SER A 92 15.34 14.51 -1.13
N PRO A 93 16.36 13.64 -1.04
CA PRO A 93 17.01 13.07 -2.21
C PRO A 93 16.07 12.34 -3.17
N ILE A 94 15.06 11.64 -2.63
CA ILE A 94 14.07 10.93 -3.44
C ILE A 94 13.13 11.88 -4.20
N SER A 95 12.80 13.03 -3.63
CA SER A 95 11.91 14.03 -4.23
C SER A 95 12.67 15.14 -4.97
N ALA A 96 14.00 15.16 -4.88
CA ALA A 96 14.85 16.11 -5.58
C ALA A 96 14.71 15.99 -7.09
N THR A 97 14.81 14.78 -7.66
CA THR A 97 14.67 14.56 -9.11
C THR A 97 13.33 15.07 -9.66
N PRO A 98 12.15 14.66 -9.12
CA PRO A 98 10.88 15.18 -9.62
C PRO A 98 10.72 16.69 -9.38
N ASN A 99 11.32 17.27 -8.35
CA ASN A 99 11.27 18.71 -8.11
C ASN A 99 12.04 19.49 -9.19
N VAL A 100 13.26 19.04 -9.51
CA VAL A 100 14.05 19.62 -10.59
C VAL A 100 13.35 19.52 -11.94
N LEU A 101 12.70 18.38 -12.21
CA LEU A 101 11.89 18.20 -13.42
C LEU A 101 10.71 19.18 -13.46
N SER A 102 10.03 19.40 -12.34
CA SER A 102 8.93 20.36 -12.25
C SER A 102 9.38 21.82 -12.48
N ILE A 103 10.59 22.17 -12.04
CA ILE A 103 11.19 23.48 -12.31
C ILE A 103 11.54 23.63 -13.79
N GLY A 104 12.09 22.58 -14.43
CA GLY A 104 12.42 22.58 -15.85
C GLY A 104 11.19 22.55 -16.78
N PHE A 105 10.11 21.91 -16.35
CA PHE A 105 8.86 21.75 -17.11
C PHE A 105 7.66 22.30 -16.33
N THR A 106 7.47 23.62 -16.40
CA THR A 106 6.42 24.34 -15.65
C THR A 106 4.98 23.96 -16.02
N MET A 107 4.78 23.26 -17.14
CA MET A 107 3.47 22.76 -17.58
C MET A 107 2.99 21.53 -16.79
N VAL A 108 3.87 20.88 -16.02
CA VAL A 108 3.57 19.65 -15.28
C VAL A 108 3.81 19.88 -13.79
N SER A 109 2.84 19.47 -12.98
CA SER A 109 2.91 19.66 -11.52
C SER A 109 3.99 18.79 -10.87
N PHE A 110 4.45 19.22 -9.70
CA PHE A 110 5.43 18.46 -8.93
C PHE A 110 4.87 17.09 -8.51
N GLY A 111 3.61 17.02 -8.09
CA GLY A 111 2.94 15.77 -7.77
C GLY A 111 2.87 14.80 -8.96
N THR A 112 2.69 15.31 -10.18
CA THR A 112 2.69 14.49 -11.40
C THR A 112 4.08 13.94 -11.72
N PHE A 113 5.13 14.76 -11.59
CA PHE A 113 6.51 14.28 -11.73
C PHE A 113 6.86 13.25 -10.66
N MET A 114 6.39 13.45 -9.43
CA MET A 114 6.58 12.51 -8.33
C MET A 114 5.89 11.17 -8.65
N LEU A 115 4.65 11.18 -9.17
CA LEU A 115 4.00 9.96 -9.68
C LEU A 115 4.83 9.27 -10.76
N GLY A 116 5.33 10.00 -11.76
CA GLY A 116 6.18 9.45 -12.81
C GLY A 116 7.46 8.84 -12.25
N TRP A 117 8.09 9.50 -11.29
CA TRP A 117 9.27 9.02 -10.57
C TRP A 117 8.99 7.73 -9.80
N GLN A 118 7.84 7.64 -9.12
CA GLN A 118 7.42 6.43 -8.41
C GLN A 118 7.18 5.26 -9.37
N CYS A 119 6.55 5.52 -10.52
CA CYS A 119 6.40 4.51 -11.57
C CYS A 119 7.77 4.04 -12.07
N PHE A 120 8.72 4.95 -12.26
CA PHE A 120 10.10 4.59 -12.61
C PHE A 120 10.76 3.71 -11.53
N LEU A 121 10.60 4.04 -10.25
CA LEU A 121 11.12 3.21 -9.15
C LEU A 121 10.49 1.82 -9.10
N VAL A 122 9.19 1.69 -9.41
CA VAL A 122 8.53 0.38 -9.55
C VAL A 122 9.16 -0.42 -10.70
N LEU A 123 9.46 0.21 -11.84
CA LEU A 123 10.16 -0.47 -12.95
C LEU A 123 11.56 -0.93 -12.53
N VAL A 124 12.31 -0.11 -11.78
CA VAL A 124 13.61 -0.50 -11.20
C VAL A 124 13.44 -1.68 -10.23
N GLN A 125 12.40 -1.67 -9.40
CA GLN A 125 12.08 -2.79 -8.50
C GLN A 125 11.78 -4.07 -9.30
N ILE A 126 10.98 -3.99 -10.37
CA ILE A 126 10.69 -5.12 -11.27
C ILE A 126 11.98 -5.65 -11.89
N ALA A 127 12.84 -4.78 -12.40
CA ALA A 127 14.12 -5.17 -12.99
C ALA A 127 15.08 -5.85 -11.99
N LEU A 128 15.03 -5.43 -10.72
CA LEU A 128 15.88 -5.96 -9.66
C LEU A 128 15.35 -7.29 -9.09
N LEU A 129 14.05 -7.39 -8.80
CA LEU A 129 13.41 -8.62 -8.26
C LEU A 129 13.18 -9.67 -9.34
N ARG A 130 12.90 -9.26 -10.59
CA ARG A 130 12.53 -10.11 -11.71
C ARG A 130 11.44 -11.12 -11.35
N ARG A 131 11.82 -12.38 -11.07
CA ARG A 131 10.91 -13.48 -10.74
C ARG A 131 10.34 -13.41 -9.32
N GLU A 132 10.97 -12.66 -8.42
CA GLU A 132 10.50 -12.46 -7.05
C GLU A 132 9.49 -11.31 -6.91
N PHE A 133 9.22 -10.60 -8.02
CA PHE A 133 8.32 -9.46 -8.00
C PHE A 133 6.87 -9.91 -7.82
N ARG A 134 6.21 -9.39 -6.78
CA ARG A 134 4.85 -9.78 -6.45
C ARG A 134 3.88 -8.83 -7.13
N LEU A 135 2.86 -9.36 -7.79
CA LEU A 135 1.80 -8.54 -8.41
C LEU A 135 1.08 -7.61 -7.41
N VAL A 136 1.08 -7.96 -6.11
CA VAL A 136 0.54 -7.08 -5.07
C VAL A 136 1.29 -5.75 -4.96
N ASP A 137 2.56 -5.68 -5.38
CA ASP A 137 3.36 -4.47 -5.36
C ASP A 137 2.91 -3.46 -6.44
N LEU A 138 2.10 -3.86 -7.43
CA LEU A 138 1.48 -2.90 -8.38
C LEU A 138 0.50 -1.95 -7.69
N TRP A 139 -0.03 -2.31 -6.51
CA TRP A 139 -0.86 -1.41 -5.72
C TRP A 139 -0.11 -0.13 -5.28
N GLN A 140 1.22 -0.12 -5.39
CA GLN A 140 2.02 1.09 -5.23
C GLN A 140 1.66 2.19 -6.24
N ILE A 141 1.13 1.85 -7.43
CA ILE A 141 0.76 2.84 -8.45
C ILE A 141 -0.45 3.69 -8.00
N PRO A 142 -1.61 3.12 -7.63
CA PRO A 142 -2.72 3.89 -7.05
C PRO A 142 -2.31 4.72 -5.83
N ILE A 143 -1.47 4.14 -4.97
CA ILE A 143 -0.94 4.80 -3.78
C ILE A 143 -0.08 6.01 -4.18
N SER A 144 0.73 5.89 -5.23
CA SER A 144 1.57 6.97 -5.75
C SER A 144 0.76 8.08 -6.42
N VAL A 145 -0.39 7.75 -7.03
CA VAL A 145 -1.34 8.77 -7.54
C VAL A 145 -1.88 9.60 -6.38
N PHE A 146 -2.36 8.94 -5.33
CA PHE A 146 -2.83 9.64 -4.13
C PHE A 146 -1.72 10.50 -3.51
N PHE A 147 -0.50 9.97 -3.44
CA PHE A 147 0.66 10.71 -2.93
C PHE A 147 0.96 11.97 -3.74
N GLY A 148 0.97 11.86 -5.08
CA GLY A 148 1.16 13.01 -5.98
C GLY A 148 0.09 14.09 -5.78
N VAL A 149 -1.19 13.68 -5.69
CA VAL A 149 -2.31 14.61 -5.43
C VAL A 149 -2.15 15.30 -4.07
N CYS A 150 -1.73 14.58 -3.02
CA CYS A 150 -1.47 15.19 -1.72
C CYS A 150 -0.36 16.25 -1.79
N ILE A 151 0.73 15.98 -2.52
CA ILE A 151 1.83 16.95 -2.68
C ILE A 151 1.31 18.23 -3.33
N ASP A 152 0.60 18.13 -4.45
CA ASP A 152 0.06 19.30 -5.16
C ASP A 152 -0.95 20.07 -4.29
N ALA A 153 -1.79 19.34 -3.54
CA ALA A 153 -2.76 19.94 -2.64
C ALA A 153 -2.08 20.73 -1.51
N PHE A 154 -1.02 20.20 -0.88
CA PHE A 154 -0.30 20.92 0.17
C PHE A 154 0.52 22.09 -0.37
N MET A 155 1.15 21.93 -1.55
CA MET A 155 1.84 23.04 -2.22
C MET A 155 0.88 24.21 -2.46
N ALA A 156 -0.33 23.92 -2.93
CA ALA A 156 -1.38 24.91 -3.12
C ALA A 156 -1.89 25.52 -1.79
N LEU A 157 -2.08 24.69 -0.76
CA LEU A 157 -2.62 25.11 0.53
C LEU A 157 -1.66 26.00 1.34
N LEU A 158 -0.37 25.63 1.40
CA LEU A 158 0.64 26.43 2.09
C LEU A 158 1.06 27.67 1.28
N GLY A 159 0.68 27.75 0.00
CA GLY A 159 0.92 28.92 -0.86
C GLY A 159 2.40 29.28 -0.98
N PRO A 160 2.74 30.57 -1.21
CA PRO A 160 4.12 31.03 -1.36
C PRO A 160 4.84 31.25 -0.02
N ALA A 161 4.47 30.52 1.03
CA ALA A 161 5.15 30.65 2.32
C ALA A 161 6.63 30.30 2.17
N ALA A 162 7.50 31.29 2.36
CA ALA A 162 8.94 31.15 2.23
C ALA A 162 9.65 31.67 3.49
N PRO A 163 10.73 31.01 3.94
CA PRO A 163 11.53 31.49 5.05
C PRO A 163 12.19 32.83 4.69
N THR A 164 12.11 33.80 5.61
CA THR A 164 12.67 35.14 5.40
C THR A 164 14.17 35.24 5.73
N SER A 165 14.74 34.18 6.33
CA SER A 165 16.16 34.11 6.66
C SER A 165 16.74 32.73 6.43
N TYR A 166 18.06 32.67 6.26
CA TYR A 166 18.79 31.41 6.10
C TYR A 166 18.66 30.51 7.34
N VAL A 167 18.63 31.08 8.54
CA VAL A 167 18.41 30.31 9.78
C VAL A 167 16.98 29.75 9.84
N ALA A 168 15.98 30.54 9.44
CA ALA A 168 14.60 30.04 9.34
C ALA A 168 14.49 28.90 8.30
N SER A 169 15.25 28.97 7.22
CA SER A 169 15.33 27.91 6.20
C SER A 169 15.79 26.59 6.82
N TRP A 170 16.81 26.61 7.69
CA TRP A 170 17.27 25.41 8.40
C TRP A 170 16.23 24.85 9.38
N LEU A 171 15.48 25.71 10.06
CA LEU A 171 14.40 25.29 10.94
C LEU A 171 13.24 24.66 10.16
N TRP A 172 12.89 25.22 9.01
CA TRP A 172 11.90 24.66 8.10
C TRP A 172 12.35 23.31 7.56
N LEU A 173 13.62 23.19 7.14
CA LEU A 173 14.19 21.92 6.68
C LEU A 173 14.12 20.86 7.79
N ALA A 174 14.54 21.21 9.01
CA ALA A 174 14.49 20.29 10.15
C ALA A 174 13.06 19.86 10.49
N GLY A 175 12.11 20.81 10.53
CA GLY A 175 10.69 20.54 10.76
C GLY A 175 10.09 19.66 9.66
N GLY A 176 10.37 19.99 8.39
CA GLY A 176 9.93 19.22 7.23
C GLY A 176 10.48 17.80 7.23
N MET A 177 11.76 17.61 7.57
CA MET A 177 12.36 16.28 7.74
C MET A 177 11.68 15.47 8.85
N ALA A 178 11.34 16.10 9.98
CA ALA A 178 10.64 15.43 11.08
C ALA A 178 9.23 14.99 10.67
N VAL A 179 8.46 15.87 10.02
CA VAL A 179 7.12 15.58 9.49
C VAL A 179 7.18 14.47 8.42
N LEU A 180 8.13 14.57 7.49
CA LEU A 180 8.36 13.56 6.46
C LEU A 180 8.68 12.19 7.07
N ALA A 181 9.60 12.15 8.03
CA ALA A 181 9.97 10.93 8.73
C ALA A 181 8.80 10.32 9.51
N LEU A 182 7.97 11.14 10.16
CA LEU A 182 6.74 10.70 10.81
C LEU A 182 5.79 10.03 9.82
N GLY A 183 5.57 10.64 8.66
CA GLY A 183 4.75 10.07 7.58
C GLY A 183 5.30 8.72 7.10
N ILE A 184 6.62 8.62 6.88
CA ILE A 184 7.29 7.36 6.54
C ILE A 184 7.02 6.30 7.62
N VAL A 185 7.20 6.62 8.90
CA VAL A 185 6.94 5.67 9.99
C VAL A 185 5.48 5.23 10.04
N MET A 186 4.52 6.13 9.86
CA MET A 186 3.09 5.77 9.78
C MET A 186 2.80 4.77 8.66
N THR A 187 3.36 5.00 7.46
CA THR A 187 3.19 4.06 6.33
C THR A 187 3.84 2.71 6.60
N VAL A 188 5.04 2.66 7.19
CA VAL A 188 5.71 1.40 7.50
C VAL A 188 5.01 0.63 8.63
N VAL A 189 4.59 1.32 9.70
CA VAL A 189 3.83 0.72 10.81
C VAL A 189 2.47 0.20 10.38
N SER A 190 1.86 0.84 9.38
CA SER A 190 0.63 0.33 8.79
C SER A 190 0.81 -1.09 8.24
N GLY A 191 2.03 -1.52 7.89
CA GLY A 191 2.37 -2.82 7.32
C GLY A 191 1.45 -3.25 6.17
N THR A 192 1.03 -2.24 5.40
CA THR A 192 0.35 -2.37 4.11
C THR A 192 1.42 -2.42 3.00
N VAL A 193 1.06 -2.04 1.78
CA VAL A 193 2.02 -1.98 0.67
C VAL A 193 3.02 -0.85 0.94
N MET A 194 4.30 -1.20 0.90
CA MET A 194 5.38 -0.26 1.17
C MET A 194 5.54 0.74 0.02
N ASN A 195 5.91 1.98 0.34
CA ASN A 195 6.15 3.03 -0.66
C ASN A 195 7.32 2.63 -1.59
N CYS A 196 7.26 2.99 -2.88
CA CYS A 196 8.20 2.58 -3.93
C CYS A 196 9.66 2.77 -3.54
N GLY A 197 10.01 3.92 -2.94
CA GLY A 197 11.37 4.20 -2.49
C GLY A 197 11.89 3.18 -1.47
N GLU A 198 11.10 2.89 -0.43
CA GLU A 198 11.50 1.93 0.59
C GLU A 198 11.45 0.48 0.06
N ALA A 199 10.58 0.19 -0.91
CA ALA A 199 10.50 -1.09 -1.60
C ALA A 199 11.75 -1.39 -2.42
N VAL A 200 12.30 -0.42 -3.14
CA VAL A 200 13.57 -0.55 -3.86
C VAL A 200 14.73 -0.77 -2.88
N VAL A 201 14.80 0.01 -1.79
CA VAL A 201 15.85 -0.17 -0.77
C VAL A 201 15.78 -1.57 -0.16
N GLN A 202 14.59 -2.03 0.23
CA GLN A 202 14.42 -3.36 0.81
C GLN A 202 14.74 -4.48 -0.19
N ALA A 203 14.40 -4.29 -1.47
CA ALA A 203 14.75 -5.20 -2.54
C ALA A 203 16.27 -5.38 -2.67
N VAL A 204 17.03 -4.28 -2.63
CA VAL A 204 18.49 -4.30 -2.68
C VAL A 204 19.08 -4.93 -1.41
N VAL A 205 18.56 -4.59 -0.24
CA VAL A 205 18.96 -5.19 1.05
C VAL A 205 18.88 -6.72 1.02
N ARG A 206 17.76 -7.27 0.51
CA ARG A 206 17.56 -8.72 0.41
C ARG A 206 18.53 -9.39 -0.55
N LYS A 207 19.00 -8.68 -1.58
CA LYS A 207 19.93 -9.21 -2.60
C LYS A 207 21.39 -9.18 -2.13
N ILE A 208 21.78 -8.13 -1.41
CA ILE A 208 23.18 -7.86 -1.04
C ILE A 208 23.49 -8.27 0.41
N ASP A 209 22.47 -8.65 1.19
CA ASP A 209 22.57 -8.94 2.63
C ASP A 209 23.22 -7.79 3.42
N ALA A 210 22.86 -6.56 3.05
CA ALA A 210 23.40 -5.34 3.63
C ALA A 210 22.39 -4.71 4.61
N ARG A 211 22.89 -3.85 5.51
CA ARG A 211 22.01 -3.12 6.44
C ARG A 211 21.10 -2.15 5.68
N PHE A 212 19.82 -2.10 6.04
CA PHE A 212 18.82 -1.22 5.42
C PHE A 212 19.25 0.24 5.36
N GLY A 213 19.80 0.76 6.46
CA GLY A 213 20.30 2.14 6.51
C GLY A 213 21.41 2.43 5.48
N THR A 214 22.36 1.51 5.30
CA THR A 214 23.49 1.70 4.36
C THR A 214 23.00 1.71 2.91
N VAL A 215 22.10 0.78 2.57
CA VAL A 215 21.51 0.71 1.23
C VAL A 215 20.64 1.94 0.96
N LYS A 216 19.90 2.42 1.97
CA LYS A 216 19.08 3.62 1.87
C LYS A 216 19.92 4.86 1.54
N VAL A 217 21.02 5.06 2.27
CA VAL A 217 21.93 6.18 2.00
C VAL A 217 22.50 6.11 0.58
N GLY A 218 22.88 4.91 0.10
CA GLY A 218 23.35 4.72 -1.27
C GLY A 218 22.27 5.03 -2.32
N PHE A 219 21.04 4.58 -2.09
CA PHE A 219 19.89 4.88 -2.95
C PHE A 219 19.58 6.38 -2.97
N ASP A 220 19.56 7.01 -1.80
CA ASP A 220 19.32 8.45 -1.66
C ASP A 220 20.42 9.25 -2.38
N LEU A 221 21.69 8.85 -2.26
CA LEU A 221 22.81 9.47 -2.99
C LEU A 221 22.66 9.30 -4.51
N ALA A 222 22.21 8.15 -4.99
CA ALA A 222 21.94 7.92 -6.41
C ALA A 222 20.79 8.82 -6.92
N CYS A 223 19.73 9.00 -6.12
CA CYS A 223 18.65 9.93 -6.45
C CYS A 223 19.14 11.38 -6.49
N ALA A 224 19.94 11.80 -5.50
CA ALA A 224 20.54 13.13 -5.48
C ALA A 224 21.48 13.38 -6.67
N ALA A 225 22.29 12.38 -7.05
CA ALA A 225 23.16 12.47 -8.22
C ALA A 225 22.35 12.62 -9.52
N LEU A 226 21.25 11.88 -9.66
CA LEU A 226 20.36 12.02 -10.81
C LEU A 226 19.67 13.38 -10.83
N ALA A 227 19.24 13.89 -9.67
CA ALA A 227 18.67 15.23 -9.56
C ALA A 227 19.67 16.32 -9.99
N CYS A 228 20.93 16.23 -9.57
CA CYS A 228 22.00 17.11 -10.04
C CYS A 228 22.17 17.04 -11.56
N LEU A 229 22.19 15.84 -12.14
CA LEU A 229 22.31 15.65 -13.59
C LEU A 229 21.13 16.28 -14.33
N CYS A 230 19.90 16.05 -13.87
CA CYS A 230 18.71 16.68 -14.42
C CYS A 230 18.76 18.21 -14.30
N ALA A 231 19.27 18.75 -13.19
CA ALA A 231 19.36 20.19 -12.97
C ALA A 231 20.31 20.84 -13.97
N PHE A 232 21.49 20.26 -14.17
CA PHE A 232 22.44 20.75 -15.17
C PHE A 232 21.91 20.65 -16.60
N LEU A 233 21.27 19.54 -16.97
CA LEU A 233 20.81 19.31 -18.35
C LEU A 233 19.57 20.13 -18.72
N LEU A 234 18.63 20.31 -17.78
CA LEU A 234 17.33 20.92 -18.07
C LEU A 234 17.23 22.38 -17.63
N VAL A 235 17.84 22.73 -16.50
CA VAL A 235 17.73 24.07 -15.90
C VAL A 235 19.01 24.89 -16.13
N GLY A 236 20.15 24.24 -16.38
CA GLY A 236 21.44 24.89 -16.64
C GLY A 236 22.15 25.40 -15.38
N HIS A 237 21.53 25.27 -14.20
CA HIS A 237 22.13 25.53 -12.90
C HIS A 237 21.60 24.55 -11.85
N LEU A 238 22.27 24.46 -10.69
CA LEU A 238 21.77 23.67 -9.56
C LEU A 238 20.52 24.34 -8.97
N ALA A 239 19.35 23.94 -9.45
CA ALA A 239 18.06 24.26 -8.87
C ALA A 239 17.55 23.07 -8.06
N GLY A 240 17.00 23.28 -6.87
CA GLY A 240 16.36 22.22 -6.07
C GLY A 240 17.30 21.21 -5.40
N VAL A 241 18.61 21.24 -5.66
CA VAL A 241 19.63 20.46 -4.96
C VAL A 241 20.69 21.39 -4.36
N ARG A 242 20.86 21.31 -3.05
CA ARG A 242 21.72 22.19 -2.25
C ARG A 242 22.24 21.42 -1.02
N GLU A 243 22.95 22.09 -0.13
CA GLU A 243 23.49 21.57 1.13
C GLU A 243 22.45 20.79 1.96
N GLY A 244 21.19 21.24 1.98
CA GLY A 244 20.09 20.58 2.67
C GLY A 244 19.75 19.20 2.11
N THR A 245 19.96 18.94 0.81
CA THR A 245 19.75 17.60 0.22
C THR A 245 20.73 16.58 0.78
N PHE A 246 21.99 16.97 0.98
CA PHE A 246 22.98 16.10 1.62
C PHE A 246 22.65 15.85 3.10
N VAL A 247 22.16 16.88 3.80
CA VAL A 247 21.68 16.72 5.19
C VAL A 247 20.47 15.79 5.24
N CYS A 248 19.49 15.93 4.34
CA CYS A 248 18.37 15.01 4.25
C CYS A 248 18.86 13.57 3.99
N ALA A 249 19.76 13.35 3.02
CA ALA A 249 20.31 12.03 2.73
C ALA A 249 20.97 11.38 3.97
N ALA A 250 21.71 12.16 4.75
CA ALA A 250 22.41 11.65 5.92
C ALA A 250 21.47 11.41 7.12
N PHE A 251 20.52 12.32 7.37
CA PHE A 251 19.75 12.35 8.61
C PHE A 251 18.35 11.76 8.50
N THR A 252 17.71 11.74 7.32
CA THR A 252 16.34 11.22 7.18
C THR A 252 16.24 9.77 7.66
N GLY A 253 17.21 8.91 7.33
CA GLY A 253 17.26 7.53 7.82
C GLY A 253 17.43 7.43 9.34
N VAL A 254 18.24 8.31 9.94
CA VAL A 254 18.44 8.36 11.40
C VAL A 254 17.15 8.79 12.11
N ILE A 255 16.48 9.84 11.61
CA ILE A 255 15.23 10.35 12.19
C ILE A 255 14.14 9.28 12.14
N VAL A 256 13.99 8.58 11.00
CA VAL A 256 13.06 7.46 10.86
C VAL A 256 13.35 6.34 11.87
N ASN A 257 14.63 5.99 12.06
CA ASN A 257 15.03 4.99 13.05
C ASN A 257 14.70 5.40 14.50
N VAL A 258 14.87 6.68 14.83
CA VAL A 258 14.50 7.22 16.15
C VAL A 258 12.99 7.12 16.37
N TYR A 259 12.18 7.54 15.39
CA TYR A 259 10.72 7.40 15.47
C TYR A 259 10.28 5.93 15.59
N MET A 260 10.92 5.02 14.84
CA MET A 260 10.65 3.58 14.95
C MET A 260 11.02 3.03 16.33
N GLY A 261 12.14 3.44 16.91
CA GLY A 261 12.53 3.06 18.26
C GLY A 261 11.54 3.56 19.33
N PHE A 262 11.06 4.79 19.18
CA PHE A 262 10.03 5.35 20.06
C PHE A 262 8.70 4.60 19.94
N TYR A 263 8.26 4.32 18.70
CA TYR A 263 7.08 3.50 18.44
C TYR A 263 7.21 2.09 19.04
N GLY A 264 8.39 1.47 18.94
CA GLY A 264 8.69 0.18 19.56
C GLY A 264 8.47 0.20 21.07
N LYS A 265 9.05 1.20 21.77
CA LYS A 265 8.86 1.38 23.21
C LYS A 265 7.40 1.59 23.60
N LEU A 266 6.66 2.41 22.84
CA LEU A 266 5.22 2.63 23.08
C LEU A 266 4.41 1.34 22.91
N ARG A 267 4.70 0.57 21.86
CA ARG A 267 4.05 -0.72 21.62
C ARG A 267 4.36 -1.72 22.72
N ASP A 268 5.60 -1.78 23.19
CA ASP A 268 6.01 -2.69 24.25
C ASP A 268 5.38 -2.28 25.60
N ALA A 269 5.25 -0.98 25.87
CA ALA A 269 4.50 -0.45 27.01
C ALA A 269 3.00 -0.76 26.92
N ALA A 270 2.38 -0.61 25.76
CA ALA A 270 0.97 -0.95 25.55
C ALA A 270 0.71 -2.47 25.69
N ARG A 271 1.63 -3.31 25.22
CA ARG A 271 1.59 -4.76 25.43
C ARG A 271 1.77 -5.13 26.90
N ALA A 272 2.67 -4.45 27.62
CA ALA A 272 2.84 -4.63 29.05
C ALA A 272 1.57 -4.25 29.82
N GLN A 273 0.90 -3.16 29.41
CA GLN A 273 -0.38 -2.74 29.99
C GLN A 273 -1.52 -3.71 29.67
N SER A 274 -1.67 -4.21 28.44
CA SER A 274 -2.72 -5.20 28.10
C SER A 274 -2.48 -6.55 28.78
N LYS A 275 -1.21 -6.98 28.92
CA LYS A 275 -0.83 -8.16 29.72
C LYS A 275 -1.11 -7.96 31.22
N ALA A 276 -0.87 -6.76 31.77
CA ALA A 276 -1.20 -6.41 33.14
C ALA A 276 -2.72 -6.26 33.37
N ARG A 277 -3.48 -5.92 32.33
CA ARG A 277 -4.94 -5.78 32.34
C ARG A 277 -5.69 -7.12 32.17
N GLY A 278 -4.96 -8.24 32.08
CA GLY A 278 -5.55 -9.57 32.07
C GLY A 278 -6.23 -9.95 30.76
N GLU A 279 -5.97 -9.27 29.63
CA GLU A 279 -6.40 -9.72 28.29
C GLU A 279 -5.49 -10.84 27.74
N SER A 280 -5.00 -11.71 28.62
CA SER A 280 -4.69 -13.06 28.21
C SER A 280 -6.03 -13.69 27.90
N ALA A 281 -6.32 -13.89 26.62
CA ALA A 281 -7.33 -14.84 26.22
C ALA A 281 -7.00 -16.17 26.91
N ALA A 282 -7.66 -16.43 28.04
CA ALA A 282 -8.04 -17.77 28.41
C ALA A 282 -8.95 -18.20 27.25
N ASP A 283 -8.35 -18.86 26.27
CA ASP A 283 -9.09 -19.70 25.36
C ASP A 283 -9.79 -20.76 26.24
N PRO A 284 -11.13 -20.80 26.30
CA PRO A 284 -11.84 -21.80 27.11
C PRO A 284 -11.64 -23.23 26.59
N LEU A 285 -10.88 -23.45 25.51
CA LEU A 285 -10.76 -24.73 24.83
C LEU A 285 -9.51 -25.56 25.16
N VAL A 286 -8.58 -25.11 26.02
CA VAL A 286 -7.41 -25.93 26.41
C VAL A 286 -7.63 -26.70 27.73
N GLN A 287 -8.74 -26.52 28.43
CA GLN A 287 -9.02 -27.21 29.71
C GLN A 287 -10.15 -28.24 29.65
N ARG A 288 -10.41 -28.81 28.46
CA ARG A 288 -11.31 -29.99 28.28
C ARG A 288 -10.62 -31.25 27.77
N GLY A 289 -9.29 -31.27 27.74
CA GLY A 289 -8.50 -32.42 27.26
C GLY A 289 -7.88 -33.32 28.33
N SER A 290 -8.08 -33.05 29.63
CA SER A 290 -7.35 -33.77 30.70
C SER A 290 -8.25 -34.33 31.81
N VAL A 291 -9.41 -34.91 31.46
CA VAL A 291 -10.13 -35.84 32.35
C VAL A 291 -10.69 -36.98 31.50
N SER A 292 -9.89 -38.03 31.32
CA SER A 292 -10.33 -39.40 30.98
C SER A 292 -9.07 -40.26 30.86
N SER A 293 -9.09 -41.44 31.46
CA SER A 293 -8.00 -42.43 31.62
C SER A 293 -7.21 -42.32 32.93
N GLN A 294 -7.85 -42.78 34.00
CA GLN A 294 -7.29 -43.69 35.02
C GLN A 294 -8.46 -44.24 35.84
N GLU A 295 -9.07 -45.30 35.33
CA GLU A 295 -9.65 -46.42 36.09
C GLU A 295 -9.07 -47.70 35.49
#